data_AF-A0AAW8BI15-F1
#
_entry.id   AF-A0AAW8BI15-F1
#
_cell.length_a   1.000
_cell.length_b   1.000
_cell.length_c   1.000
_cell.angle_alpha   90.00
_cell.angle_beta   90.00
_cell.angle_gamma   90.00
#
_symmetry.space_group_name_H-M   'P 1'
#
loop_
_entity.id
_entity.type
_entity.pdbx_description
1 polymer ?
#
loop_
_entity_poly.entity_id
_entity_poly.type
_entity_poly.pdbx_seq_one_letter_code
_entity_poly.pdbx_strand_id
1 'polypeptide(L)'
;KINDYILAEKSIHNYAKIIGEISNLYLLKQDDFSHTNMVWDSDKKVLKSREIVLPNNFIATIEYHPNHFHFHIATNCPKLKEPMVLTRNNNLNYIIKTFQNNLNLIGLEGGKIQNMDLPYPEYLSYTEKPFLPSKNAIHLFEKIRTNVNNTLLELLTHNNFKSEVRIWPYNFDTGIYCKHPDGLEQFGGYAPADAISEFPYFYNSFYKDGKAFLPNINQQLDFGYWMNSNWKGVIYPFKEPNEVDLFLSNGALFLKQTTNKFLNK
;
A
#
# COMPACT_ATOMS: atom_id res chain seq x y z
N LYS A 1 -10.50 -18.99 1.17
CA LYS A 1 -11.61 -18.28 1.86
C LYS A 1 -11.22 -16.81 1.99
N ILE A 2 -12.16 -15.88 1.88
CA ILE A 2 -11.86 -14.44 1.91
C ILE A 2 -11.19 -14.02 3.23
N ASN A 3 -11.59 -14.62 4.36
CA ASN A 3 -10.99 -14.32 5.66
C ASN A 3 -9.48 -14.61 5.72
N ASP A 4 -9.00 -15.67 5.06
CA ASP A 4 -7.57 -15.98 5.03
C ASP A 4 -6.77 -14.90 4.29
N TYR A 5 -7.36 -14.34 3.23
CA TYR A 5 -6.80 -13.21 2.50
C TYR A 5 -6.79 -11.92 3.34
N ILE A 6 -7.90 -11.61 4.01
CA ILE A 6 -7.99 -10.43 4.90
C ILE A 6 -6.94 -10.52 6.02
N LEU A 7 -6.77 -11.69 6.65
CA LEU A 7 -5.74 -11.88 7.66
C LEU A 7 -4.32 -11.71 7.09
N ALA A 8 -4.08 -12.17 5.85
CA ALA A 8 -2.83 -11.94 5.17
C ALA A 8 -2.55 -10.45 4.95
N GLU A 9 -3.54 -9.68 4.47
CA GLU A 9 -3.38 -8.23 4.30
C GLU A 9 -3.08 -7.51 5.61
N LYS A 10 -3.82 -7.81 6.67
CA LYS A 10 -3.58 -7.23 8.01
C LYS A 10 -2.17 -7.56 8.53
N SER A 11 -1.74 -8.80 8.40
CA SER A 11 -0.39 -9.21 8.79
C SER A 11 0.68 -8.49 7.96
N ILE A 12 0.51 -8.38 6.64
CA ILE A 12 1.45 -7.69 5.75
C ILE A 12 1.47 -6.18 6.01
N HIS A 13 0.34 -5.57 6.38
CA HIS A 13 0.23 -4.16 6.73
C HIS A 13 1.16 -3.78 7.88
N ASN A 14 1.34 -4.63 8.90
CA ASN A 14 2.33 -4.37 9.95
C ASN A 14 3.76 -4.20 9.40
N TYR A 15 4.14 -5.00 8.41
CA TYR A 15 5.45 -4.87 7.76
C TYR A 15 5.53 -3.64 6.86
N ALA A 16 4.41 -3.25 6.23
CA ALA A 16 4.32 -1.98 5.51
C ALA A 16 4.48 -0.77 6.43
N LYS A 17 3.89 -0.85 7.64
CA LYS A 17 4.03 0.18 8.68
C LYS A 17 5.47 0.32 9.13
N ILE A 18 6.22 -0.77 9.30
CA ILE A 18 7.66 -0.73 9.60
C ILE A 18 8.43 0.07 8.52
N ILE A 19 8.16 -0.18 7.23
CA ILE A 19 8.79 0.58 6.14
C ILE A 19 8.42 2.08 6.23
N GLY A 20 7.16 2.39 6.46
CA GLY A 20 6.68 3.77 6.58
C GLY A 20 7.33 4.52 7.75
N GLU A 21 7.47 3.87 8.92
CA GLU A 21 8.15 4.43 10.09
C GLU A 21 9.64 4.66 9.83
N ILE A 22 10.34 3.70 9.22
CA ILE A 22 11.75 3.88 8.83
C ILE A 22 11.87 5.06 7.85
N SER A 23 11.00 5.14 6.85
CA SER A 23 10.98 6.23 5.87
C SER A 23 10.76 7.59 6.56
N ASN A 24 9.85 7.66 7.53
CA ASN A 24 9.57 8.88 8.30
C ASN A 24 10.76 9.38 9.15
N LEU A 25 11.67 8.50 9.54
CA LEU A 25 12.88 8.85 10.31
C LEU A 25 14.00 9.43 9.45
N TYR A 26 14.10 9.01 8.19
CA TYR A 26 15.26 9.29 7.33
C TYR A 26 14.95 10.14 6.10
N LEU A 27 13.67 10.36 5.78
CA LEU A 27 13.26 11.20 4.67
C LEU A 27 12.73 12.54 5.14
N LEU A 28 12.86 13.53 4.27
CA LEU A 28 12.35 14.87 4.52
C LEU A 28 10.82 14.83 4.57
N LYS A 29 10.25 15.26 5.69
CA LYS A 29 8.80 15.19 5.92
C LYS A 29 8.05 16.05 4.91
N GLN A 30 6.95 15.51 4.41
CA GLN A 30 5.97 16.20 3.58
C GLN A 30 4.66 16.31 4.35
N ASP A 31 3.93 17.41 4.17
CA ASP A 31 2.68 17.68 4.89
C ASP A 31 1.58 16.66 4.56
N ASP A 32 1.62 16.08 3.36
CA ASP A 32 0.69 15.06 2.89
C ASP A 32 1.14 13.62 3.25
N PHE A 33 2.22 13.48 4.04
CA PHE A 33 2.84 12.22 4.43
C PHE A 33 3.35 11.35 3.27
N SER A 34 3.45 11.90 2.06
CA SER A 34 3.89 11.16 0.86
C SER A 34 5.33 10.66 0.95
N HIS A 35 6.17 11.22 1.82
CA HIS A 35 7.52 10.70 2.09
C HIS A 35 7.50 9.31 2.74
N THR A 36 6.40 8.90 3.37
CA THR A 36 6.27 7.58 4.02
C THR A 36 5.66 6.51 3.12
N ASN A 37 5.13 6.90 1.97
CA ASN A 37 4.47 5.96 1.07
C ASN A 37 5.48 5.04 0.38
N MET A 38 4.96 3.93 -0.11
CA MET A 38 5.72 2.86 -0.75
C MET A 38 5.17 2.57 -2.14
N VAL A 39 5.91 1.78 -2.90
CA VAL A 39 5.47 1.25 -4.19
C VAL A 39 5.45 -0.27 -4.13
N TRP A 40 4.51 -0.88 -4.86
CA TRP A 40 4.58 -2.31 -5.18
C TRP A 40 5.46 -2.49 -6.41
N ASP A 41 6.61 -3.13 -6.23
CA ASP A 41 7.45 -3.56 -7.33
C ASP A 41 6.89 -4.87 -7.88
N SER A 42 6.23 -4.82 -9.04
CA SER A 42 5.48 -5.95 -9.59
C SER A 42 6.38 -7.09 -10.08
N ASP A 43 7.60 -6.77 -10.52
CA ASP A 43 8.56 -7.75 -11.03
C ASP A 43 9.19 -8.53 -9.87
N LYS A 44 9.64 -7.81 -8.84
CA LYS A 44 10.24 -8.41 -7.64
C LYS A 44 9.19 -8.93 -6.64
N LYS A 45 7.95 -8.47 -6.76
CA LYS A 45 6.83 -8.69 -5.83
C LYS A 45 7.17 -8.25 -4.40
N VAL A 46 7.61 -7.00 -4.28
CA VAL A 46 7.98 -6.41 -2.98
C VAL A 46 7.27 -5.10 -2.71
N LEU A 47 7.05 -4.82 -1.42
CA LEU A 47 6.77 -3.47 -0.97
C LEU A 47 8.10 -2.73 -0.82
N LYS A 48 8.26 -1.61 -1.52
CA LYS A 48 9.51 -0.85 -1.57
C LYS A 48 9.30 0.57 -1.08
N SER A 49 10.17 1.04 -0.19
CA SER A 49 10.18 2.43 0.29
C SER A 49 10.52 3.43 -0.83
N ARG A 50 10.38 4.72 -0.53
CA ARG A 50 11.11 5.77 -1.24
C ARG A 50 12.62 5.59 -1.06
N GLU A 51 13.39 6.20 -1.96
CA GLU A 51 14.84 6.23 -1.90
C GLU A 51 15.32 7.05 -0.70
N ILE A 52 16.18 6.44 0.11
CA ILE A 52 16.86 7.06 1.25
C ILE A 52 18.27 7.45 0.80
N VAL A 53 18.56 8.74 0.86
CA VAL A 53 19.90 9.26 0.56
C VAL A 53 20.81 8.99 1.76
N LEU A 54 21.87 8.23 1.53
CA LEU A 54 22.89 7.86 2.50
C LEU A 54 24.09 8.84 2.43
N PRO A 55 25.01 8.79 3.41
CA PRO A 55 26.28 9.50 3.30
C PRO A 55 27.03 9.17 2.01
N ASN A 56 27.70 10.17 1.43
CA ASN A 56 28.37 10.11 0.12
C ASN A 56 27.43 9.90 -1.09
N ASN A 57 26.14 10.25 -0.95
CA ASN A 57 25.13 10.17 -2.01
C ASN A 57 24.86 8.74 -2.53
N PHE A 58 25.16 7.72 -1.72
CA PHE A 58 24.61 6.39 -1.97
C PHE A 58 23.10 6.40 -1.73
N ILE A 59 22.40 5.45 -2.33
CA ILE A 59 20.95 5.29 -2.21
C ILE A 59 20.67 3.94 -1.54
N ALA A 60 19.67 3.93 -0.67
CA ALA A 60 19.08 2.71 -0.14
C ALA A 60 17.55 2.72 -0.27
N THR A 61 16.96 1.54 -0.37
CA THR A 61 15.52 1.32 -0.20
C THR A 61 15.28 0.15 0.73
N ILE A 62 14.20 0.21 1.50
CA ILE A 62 13.72 -0.91 2.31
C ILE A 62 12.70 -1.68 1.48
N GLU A 63 12.98 -2.95 1.22
CA GLU A 63 12.14 -3.86 0.44
C GLU A 63 11.61 -4.97 1.36
N TYR A 64 10.29 -5.16 1.46
CA TYR A 64 9.69 -6.31 2.13
C TYR A 64 9.23 -7.34 1.11
N HIS A 65 9.64 -8.59 1.30
CA HIS A 65 9.28 -9.73 0.45
C HIS A 65 8.23 -10.60 1.17
N PRO A 66 6.92 -10.46 0.87
CA PRO A 66 5.87 -11.17 1.61
C PRO A 66 6.01 -12.70 1.55
N ASN A 67 6.27 -13.25 0.37
CA ASN A 67 6.39 -14.71 0.18
C ASN A 67 7.65 -15.31 0.80
N HIS A 68 8.69 -14.50 1.03
CA HIS A 68 9.95 -14.95 1.61
C HIS A 68 10.14 -14.54 3.07
N PHE A 69 9.20 -13.76 3.63
CA PHE A 69 9.19 -13.34 5.04
C PHE A 69 10.52 -12.71 5.50
N HIS A 70 10.98 -11.73 4.74
CA HIS A 70 12.13 -10.92 5.14
C HIS A 70 12.06 -9.51 4.56
N PHE A 71 12.78 -8.60 5.19
CA PHE A 71 13.18 -7.35 4.57
C PHE A 71 14.56 -7.47 3.96
N HIS A 72 14.80 -6.61 2.99
CA HIS A 72 16.06 -6.38 2.35
C HIS A 72 16.35 -4.88 2.30
N ILE A 73 17.58 -4.46 2.57
CA ILE A 73 18.01 -3.06 2.34
C ILE A 73 18.82 -3.04 1.06
N ALA A 74 18.14 -2.86 -0.07
CA ALA A 74 18.81 -2.73 -1.36
C ALA A 74 19.57 -1.40 -1.40
N THR A 75 20.88 -1.45 -1.65
CA THR A 75 21.73 -0.25 -1.67
C THR A 75 22.88 -0.37 -2.66
N ASN A 76 23.30 0.77 -3.22
CA ASN A 76 24.54 0.85 -4.00
C ASN A 76 25.78 1.18 -3.13
N CYS A 77 25.63 1.22 -1.80
CA CYS A 77 26.74 1.43 -0.88
C CYS A 77 27.65 0.17 -0.84
N PRO A 78 28.94 0.28 -1.18
CA PRO A 78 29.83 -0.89 -1.31
C PRO A 78 30.15 -1.57 0.03
N LYS A 79 29.89 -0.89 1.15
CA LYS A 79 30.18 -1.41 2.50
C LYS A 79 29.20 -2.48 2.96
N LEU A 80 28.06 -2.64 2.29
CA LEU A 80 27.05 -3.61 2.68
C LEU A 80 26.58 -4.40 1.46
N LYS A 81 26.75 -5.71 1.53
CA LYS A 81 26.20 -6.62 0.53
C LYS A 81 24.91 -7.20 1.09
N GLU A 82 23.78 -6.69 0.62
CA GLU A 82 22.44 -7.30 0.76
C GLU A 82 22.03 -7.67 2.20
N PRO A 83 21.92 -6.69 3.12
CA PRO A 83 21.54 -6.96 4.50
C PRO A 83 20.06 -7.40 4.57
N MET A 84 19.84 -8.58 5.14
CA MET A 84 18.52 -9.18 5.27
C MET A 84 18.03 -9.11 6.72
N VAL A 85 16.72 -8.87 6.90
CA VAL A 85 16.04 -8.94 8.20
C VAL A 85 14.97 -10.01 8.14
N LEU A 86 15.23 -11.17 8.75
CA LEU A 86 14.30 -12.30 8.75
C LEU A 86 13.07 -12.03 9.63
N THR A 87 11.86 -12.25 9.10
CA THR A 87 10.62 -12.04 9.86
C THR A 87 9.89 -13.34 10.22
N ARG A 88 10.01 -14.42 9.42
CA ARG A 88 9.18 -15.64 9.56
C ARG A 88 9.04 -16.22 10.97
N ASN A 89 10.10 -16.17 11.78
CA ASN A 89 10.12 -16.75 13.12
C ASN A 89 10.57 -15.75 14.19
N ASN A 90 10.59 -14.46 13.84
CA ASN A 90 11.18 -13.43 14.66
C ASN A 90 10.14 -12.38 15.02
N ASN A 91 10.08 -12.05 16.32
CA ASN A 91 9.21 -11.02 16.84
C ASN A 91 9.71 -9.61 16.44
N LEU A 92 8.89 -8.59 16.72
CA LEU A 92 9.18 -7.21 16.39
C LEU A 92 10.46 -6.69 17.05
N ASN A 93 10.78 -7.14 18.27
CA ASN A 93 12.02 -6.79 18.96
C ASN A 93 13.27 -7.21 18.17
N TYR A 94 13.29 -8.43 17.65
CA TYR A 94 14.38 -8.89 16.79
C TYR A 94 14.46 -8.06 15.51
N ILE A 95 13.31 -7.81 14.86
CA ILE A 95 13.23 -7.05 13.60
C ILE A 95 13.81 -5.65 13.80
N ILE A 96 13.36 -4.93 14.83
CA ILE A 96 13.86 -3.59 15.17
C ILE A 96 15.36 -3.62 15.44
N LYS A 97 15.85 -4.50 16.31
CA LYS A 97 17.29 -4.59 16.62
C LYS A 97 18.14 -4.88 15.40
N THR A 98 17.64 -5.75 14.50
CA THR A 98 18.36 -6.08 13.27
C THR A 98 18.40 -4.88 12.32
N PHE A 99 17.29 -4.13 12.19
CA PHE A 99 17.29 -2.87 11.45
C PHE A 99 18.24 -1.83 12.05
N GLN A 100 18.22 -1.64 13.38
CA GLN A 100 19.14 -0.71 14.06
C GLN A 100 20.59 -1.02 13.70
N ASN A 101 20.99 -2.29 13.78
CA ASN A 101 22.34 -2.73 13.42
C ASN A 101 22.64 -2.50 11.92
N ASN A 102 21.75 -2.92 11.02
CA ASN A 102 21.95 -2.80 9.57
C ASN A 102 22.04 -1.34 9.11
N LEU A 103 21.22 -0.45 9.71
CA LEU A 103 21.21 0.97 9.37
C LEU A 103 22.48 1.68 9.84
N ASN A 104 23.01 1.32 11.02
CA ASN A 104 24.31 1.80 11.48
C ASN A 104 25.44 1.45 10.49
N LEU A 105 25.39 0.26 9.86
CA LEU A 105 26.40 -0.17 8.88
C LEU A 105 26.39 0.66 7.59
N ILE A 106 25.25 1.26 7.22
CA ILE A 106 25.13 2.16 6.05
C ILE A 106 25.21 3.65 6.42
N GLY A 107 25.63 3.95 7.65
CA GLY A 107 25.87 5.33 8.10
C GLY A 107 24.60 6.10 8.48
N LEU A 108 23.50 5.40 8.74
CA LEU A 108 22.30 5.97 9.34
C LEU A 108 22.26 5.73 10.85
N GLU A 109 21.62 6.61 11.61
CA GLU A 109 21.51 6.48 13.06
C GLU A 109 20.43 5.46 13.45
N GLY A 110 20.79 4.17 13.44
CA GLY A 110 19.86 3.06 13.69
C GLY A 110 19.08 3.21 14.99
N GLY A 111 19.70 3.77 16.04
CA GLY A 111 19.06 4.02 17.35
C GLY A 111 17.83 4.93 17.32
N LYS A 112 17.58 5.65 16.21
CA LYS A 112 16.33 6.39 16.00
C LYS A 112 15.10 5.49 15.88
N ILE A 113 15.28 4.23 15.48
CA ILE A 113 14.18 3.27 15.46
C ILE A 113 13.85 2.88 16.89
N GLN A 114 12.71 3.34 17.36
CA GLN A 114 12.16 3.01 18.68
C GLN A 114 10.97 2.06 18.54
N ASN A 115 10.17 1.96 19.61
CA ASN A 115 8.93 1.22 19.58
C ASN A 115 7.99 1.81 18.52
N MET A 116 7.49 0.94 17.65
CA MET A 116 6.47 1.21 16.64
C MET A 116 5.09 0.83 17.17
N ASP A 117 4.12 1.69 16.87
CA ASP A 117 2.69 1.39 16.99
C ASP A 117 2.22 0.75 15.68
N LEU A 118 1.78 -0.51 15.78
CA LEU A 118 1.37 -1.32 14.64
C LEU A 118 -0.16 -1.34 14.53
N PRO A 119 -0.73 -1.32 13.32
CA PRO A 119 -2.18 -1.32 13.13
C PRO A 119 -2.85 -2.62 13.62
N TYR A 120 -2.13 -3.75 13.59
CA TYR A 120 -2.63 -5.06 14.00
C TYR A 120 -1.63 -5.80 14.90
N PRO A 121 -1.39 -5.34 16.14
CA PRO A 121 -0.36 -5.88 17.02
C PRO A 121 -0.56 -7.36 17.37
N GLU A 122 -1.76 -7.90 17.19
CA GLU A 122 -2.08 -9.32 17.35
C GLU A 122 -1.40 -10.22 16.30
N TYR A 123 -0.96 -9.67 15.16
CA TYR A 123 -0.29 -10.43 14.09
C TYR A 123 1.23 -10.24 14.04
N LEU A 124 1.76 -9.24 14.77
CA LEU A 124 3.18 -9.01 14.98
C LEU A 124 3.37 -8.22 16.27
N SER A 125 3.99 -8.83 17.28
CA SER A 125 4.23 -8.20 18.58
C SER A 125 5.71 -8.24 18.96
N TYR A 126 6.05 -7.58 20.06
CA TYR A 126 7.42 -7.50 20.57
C TYR A 126 7.95 -8.81 21.15
N THR A 127 7.07 -9.72 21.56
CA THR A 127 7.43 -10.91 22.33
C THR A 127 7.09 -12.20 21.60
N GLU A 128 5.96 -12.22 20.89
CA GLU A 128 5.41 -13.41 20.23
C GLU A 128 5.96 -13.57 18.81
N LYS A 129 5.95 -14.81 18.30
CA LYS A 129 6.19 -15.06 16.87
C LYS A 129 5.05 -14.46 16.04
N PRO A 130 5.34 -13.97 14.82
CA PRO A 130 4.31 -13.39 13.99
C PRO A 130 3.32 -14.43 13.49
N PHE A 131 2.10 -13.98 13.18
CA PHE A 131 1.18 -14.76 12.37
C PHE A 131 1.79 -15.01 10.98
N LEU A 132 1.63 -16.23 10.48
CA LEU A 132 2.10 -16.63 9.15
C LEU A 132 0.91 -16.91 8.25
N PRO A 133 0.63 -16.03 7.27
CA PRO A 133 -0.43 -16.27 6.31
C PRO A 133 -0.18 -17.55 5.49
N SER A 134 -1.25 -18.15 4.99
CA SER A 134 -1.14 -19.30 4.10
C SER A 134 -0.44 -18.91 2.78
N LYS A 135 0.26 -19.86 2.15
CA LYS A 135 0.90 -19.63 0.85
C LYS A 135 -0.10 -19.17 -0.22
N ASN A 136 -1.32 -19.70 -0.18
CA ASN A 136 -2.39 -19.31 -1.11
C ASN A 136 -2.83 -17.86 -0.89
N ALA A 137 -2.96 -17.42 0.36
CA ALA A 137 -3.29 -16.03 0.68
C ALA A 137 -2.18 -15.06 0.25
N ILE A 138 -0.91 -15.43 0.41
CA ILE A 138 0.22 -14.62 -0.06
C ILE A 138 0.24 -14.52 -1.58
N HIS A 139 0.07 -15.63 -2.30
CA HIS A 139 0.00 -15.59 -3.76
C HIS A 139 -1.18 -14.75 -4.25
N LEU A 140 -2.32 -14.82 -3.57
CA LEU A 140 -3.48 -13.98 -3.86
C LEU A 140 -3.17 -12.49 -3.64
N PHE A 141 -2.49 -12.16 -2.54
CA PHE A 141 -1.98 -10.80 -2.27
C PHE A 141 -1.06 -10.28 -3.37
N GLU A 142 -0.06 -11.08 -3.77
CA GLU A 142 0.85 -10.70 -4.85
C GLU A 142 0.11 -10.48 -6.17
N LYS A 143 -0.84 -11.36 -6.49
CA LYS A 143 -1.67 -11.25 -7.71
C LYS A 143 -2.50 -9.98 -7.69
N ILE A 144 -3.22 -9.70 -6.59
CA ILE A 144 -4.05 -8.51 -6.48
C ILE A 144 -3.19 -7.25 -6.52
N ARG A 145 -2.13 -7.15 -5.72
CA ARG A 145 -1.26 -5.95 -5.71
C ARG A 145 -0.63 -5.67 -7.07
N THR A 146 -0.19 -6.70 -7.77
CA THR A 146 0.37 -6.57 -9.13
C THR A 146 -0.67 -6.04 -10.11
N ASN A 147 -1.85 -6.66 -10.17
CA ASN A 147 -2.88 -6.27 -11.12
C ASN A 147 -3.47 -4.90 -10.79
N VAL A 148 -3.72 -4.59 -9.52
CA VAL A 148 -4.14 -3.25 -9.09
C VAL A 148 -3.13 -2.19 -9.49
N ASN A 149 -1.83 -2.44 -9.26
CA ASN A 149 -0.78 -1.50 -9.63
C ASN A 149 -0.78 -1.24 -11.14
N ASN A 150 -0.89 -2.30 -11.95
CA ASN A 150 -0.96 -2.18 -13.41
C ASN A 150 -2.22 -1.45 -13.88
N THR A 151 -3.39 -1.80 -13.35
CA THR A 151 -4.66 -1.12 -13.64
C THR A 151 -4.59 0.38 -13.36
N LEU A 152 -3.98 0.79 -12.23
CA LEU A 152 -3.83 2.20 -11.89
C LEU A 152 -2.82 2.90 -12.80
N LEU A 153 -1.69 2.25 -13.15
CA LEU A 153 -0.74 2.79 -14.12
C LEU A 153 -1.38 2.99 -15.50
N GLU A 154 -2.20 2.03 -15.96
CA GLU A 154 -2.96 2.14 -17.20
C GLU A 154 -3.97 3.28 -17.14
N LEU A 155 -4.71 3.42 -16.03
CA LEU A 155 -5.66 4.51 -15.83
C LEU A 155 -4.96 5.88 -15.93
N LEU A 156 -3.82 6.05 -15.26
CA LEU A 156 -3.03 7.27 -15.29
C LEU A 156 -2.52 7.57 -16.72
N THR A 157 -1.95 6.56 -17.39
CA THR A 157 -1.37 6.70 -18.73
C THR A 157 -2.45 7.02 -19.76
N HIS A 158 -3.56 6.28 -19.77
CA HIS A 158 -4.65 6.45 -20.74
C HIS A 158 -5.30 7.83 -20.65
N ASN A 159 -5.40 8.38 -19.44
CA ASN A 159 -5.99 9.70 -19.21
C ASN A 159 -4.97 10.85 -19.18
N ASN A 160 -3.67 10.56 -19.34
CA ASN A 160 -2.58 11.51 -19.18
C ASN A 160 -2.62 12.25 -17.81
N PHE A 161 -2.91 11.53 -16.74
CA PHE A 161 -2.95 12.07 -15.39
C PHE A 161 -1.55 12.12 -14.77
N LYS A 162 -1.24 13.25 -14.12
CA LYS A 162 0.01 13.44 -13.36
C LYS A 162 -0.18 12.97 -11.92
N SER A 163 0.10 11.70 -11.67
CA SER A 163 0.13 11.09 -10.34
C SER A 163 1.10 9.91 -10.34
N GLU A 164 1.37 9.39 -9.16
CA GLU A 164 2.08 8.13 -8.96
C GLU A 164 1.12 7.09 -8.37
N VAL A 165 1.36 5.81 -8.64
CA VAL A 165 0.70 4.72 -7.90
C VAL A 165 1.52 4.43 -6.65
N ARG A 166 0.89 4.56 -5.48
CA ARG A 166 1.56 4.43 -4.18
C ARG A 166 0.72 3.62 -3.20
N ILE A 167 1.39 3.14 -2.16
CA ILE A 167 0.79 2.44 -1.03
C ILE A 167 1.00 3.27 0.23
N TRP A 168 -0.08 3.61 0.93
CA TRP A 168 0.00 4.41 2.15
C TRP A 168 0.15 3.49 3.37
N PRO A 169 1.15 3.69 4.23
CA PRO A 169 1.40 2.77 5.34
C PRO A 169 0.33 2.82 6.44
N TYR A 170 -0.57 3.81 6.43
CA TYR A 170 -1.58 3.96 7.49
C TYR A 170 -2.86 3.18 7.21
N ASN A 171 -3.44 3.27 6.00
CA ASN A 171 -4.63 2.53 5.57
C ASN A 171 -4.29 1.32 4.68
N PHE A 172 -3.06 1.23 4.17
CA PHE A 172 -2.56 0.17 3.30
C PHE A 172 -3.23 0.05 1.93
N ASP A 173 -3.89 1.13 1.53
CA ASP A 173 -4.45 1.30 0.19
C ASP A 173 -3.33 1.33 -0.85
N THR A 174 -3.51 0.64 -1.97
CA THR A 174 -2.80 0.97 -3.22
C THR A 174 -3.66 1.96 -3.98
N GLY A 175 -3.17 3.17 -4.24
CA GLY A 175 -3.98 4.20 -4.87
C GLY A 175 -3.20 5.25 -5.64
N ILE A 176 -3.97 6.19 -6.19
CA ILE A 176 -3.53 7.38 -6.89
C ILE A 176 -4.18 8.61 -6.25
N TYR A 177 -3.50 9.75 -6.39
CA TYR A 177 -4.05 11.06 -6.04
C TYR A 177 -3.83 12.01 -7.21
N CYS A 178 -4.93 12.39 -7.87
CA CYS A 178 -4.87 13.26 -9.04
C CYS A 178 -5.55 14.60 -8.75
N LYS A 179 -4.87 15.70 -9.07
CA LYS A 179 -5.47 17.03 -9.15
C LYS A 179 -5.88 17.32 -10.59
N HIS A 180 -7.16 17.63 -10.80
CA HIS A 180 -7.74 17.93 -12.10
C HIS A 180 -7.84 19.46 -12.32
N PRO A 181 -7.89 19.94 -13.59
CA PRO A 181 -7.85 21.38 -13.89
C PRO A 181 -8.98 22.23 -13.30
N ASP A 182 -10.12 21.62 -12.99
CA ASP A 182 -11.32 22.28 -12.46
C ASP A 182 -11.39 22.31 -10.91
N GLY A 183 -10.25 21.99 -10.27
CA GLY A 183 -10.13 21.91 -8.82
C GLY A 183 -10.68 20.63 -8.21
N LEU A 184 -11.09 19.65 -9.03
CA LEU A 184 -11.43 18.32 -8.53
C LEU A 184 -10.18 17.54 -8.13
N GLU A 185 -10.24 16.90 -6.99
CA GLU A 185 -9.21 16.03 -6.46
C GLU A 185 -9.73 14.60 -6.41
N GLN A 186 -9.06 13.69 -7.09
CA GLN A 186 -9.44 12.28 -7.16
C GLN A 186 -8.55 11.43 -6.26
N PHE A 187 -9.19 10.58 -5.46
CA PHE A 187 -8.57 9.47 -4.75
C PHE A 187 -9.17 8.18 -5.29
N GLY A 188 -8.36 7.36 -5.94
CA GLY A 188 -8.82 6.12 -6.55
C GLY A 188 -7.84 4.99 -6.31
N GLY A 189 -8.33 3.78 -6.11
CA GLY A 189 -7.44 2.69 -5.74
C GLY A 189 -8.14 1.42 -5.30
N TYR A 190 -7.38 0.64 -4.55
CA TYR A 190 -7.79 -0.58 -3.87
C TYR A 190 -7.44 -0.42 -2.39
N ALA A 191 -8.40 -0.73 -1.52
CA ALA A 191 -8.24 -0.72 -0.07
C ALA A 191 -8.43 -2.15 0.50
N PRO A 192 -7.71 -2.49 1.59
CA PRO A 192 -8.01 -3.69 2.37
C PRO A 192 -9.40 -3.57 3.03
N ALA A 193 -9.89 -4.67 3.61
CA ALA A 193 -11.10 -4.63 4.43
C ALA A 193 -10.93 -3.71 5.65
N ASP A 194 -11.89 -2.80 5.85
CA ASP A 194 -11.82 -1.73 6.84
C ASP A 194 -13.24 -1.32 7.35
N ALA A 195 -13.38 -0.12 7.91
CA ALA A 195 -14.66 0.39 8.40
C ALA A 195 -15.65 0.79 7.29
N ILE A 196 -15.20 0.94 6.04
CA ILE A 196 -16.03 1.27 4.88
C ILE A 196 -16.63 -0.02 4.28
N SER A 197 -15.85 -1.10 4.23
CA SER A 197 -16.28 -2.39 3.71
C SER A 197 -15.62 -3.56 4.46
N GLU A 198 -16.44 -4.55 4.84
CA GLU A 198 -15.96 -5.80 5.46
C GLU A 198 -15.11 -6.66 4.51
N PHE A 199 -15.14 -6.34 3.22
CA PHE A 199 -14.32 -6.95 2.17
C PHE A 199 -13.34 -5.93 1.61
N PRO A 200 -12.14 -6.34 1.16
CA PRO A 200 -11.27 -5.49 0.36
C PRO A 200 -11.98 -5.01 -0.91
N TYR A 201 -11.63 -3.86 -1.44
CA TYR A 201 -12.47 -3.21 -2.45
C TYR A 201 -11.68 -2.24 -3.33
N PHE A 202 -12.10 -2.12 -4.60
CA PHE A 202 -11.75 -0.94 -5.39
C PHE A 202 -12.59 0.24 -4.93
N TYR A 203 -12.03 1.44 -4.96
CA TYR A 203 -12.74 2.67 -4.66
C TYR A 203 -12.38 3.79 -5.63
N ASN A 204 -13.29 4.76 -5.72
CA ASN A 204 -13.03 6.04 -6.35
C ASN A 204 -13.83 7.11 -5.59
N SER A 205 -13.17 8.19 -5.21
CA SER A 205 -13.79 9.34 -4.57
C SER A 205 -13.20 10.63 -5.11
N PHE A 206 -14.03 11.67 -5.12
CA PHE A 206 -13.66 12.98 -5.61
C PHE A 206 -13.97 14.01 -4.53
N TYR A 207 -13.12 15.03 -4.45
CA TYR A 207 -13.27 16.16 -3.56
C TYR A 207 -13.18 17.45 -4.37
N LYS A 208 -13.91 18.47 -3.94
CA LYS A 208 -13.85 19.83 -4.45
C LYS A 208 -13.83 20.79 -3.27
N ASP A 209 -12.84 21.68 -3.23
CA ASP A 209 -12.69 22.66 -2.15
C ASP A 209 -12.72 22.01 -0.75
N GLY A 210 -12.05 20.87 -0.60
CA GLY A 210 -11.98 20.10 0.65
C GLY A 210 -13.25 19.34 1.03
N LYS A 211 -14.27 19.31 0.17
CA LYS A 211 -15.55 18.62 0.41
C LYS A 211 -15.74 17.49 -0.57
N ALA A 212 -16.25 16.35 -0.09
CA ALA A 212 -16.60 15.24 -0.96
C ALA A 212 -17.59 15.69 -2.05
N PHE A 213 -17.23 15.41 -3.29
CA PHE A 213 -18.00 15.67 -4.49
C PHE A 213 -18.64 14.36 -4.93
N LEU A 214 -19.96 14.34 -5.08
CA LEU A 214 -20.71 13.23 -5.67
C LEU A 214 -21.52 13.79 -6.84
N PRO A 215 -21.34 13.26 -8.07
CA PRO A 215 -22.21 13.59 -9.20
C PRO A 215 -23.59 12.95 -8.96
N ASN A 216 -24.47 13.00 -9.96
CA ASN A 216 -25.83 12.47 -9.84
C ASN A 216 -25.84 10.96 -9.50
N ILE A 217 -26.02 10.64 -8.21
CA ILE A 217 -25.99 9.28 -7.62
C ILE A 217 -27.10 8.36 -8.13
N ASN A 218 -28.09 8.88 -8.85
CA ASN A 218 -29.19 8.08 -9.41
C ASN A 218 -28.75 7.27 -10.64
N GLN A 219 -27.55 7.51 -11.17
CA GLN A 219 -27.04 6.74 -12.30
C GLN A 219 -26.51 5.38 -11.84
N GLN A 220 -27.06 4.31 -12.44
CA GLN A 220 -26.60 2.95 -12.22
C GLN A 220 -25.13 2.78 -12.64
N LEU A 221 -24.40 1.97 -11.88
CA LEU A 221 -23.04 1.52 -12.19
C LEU A 221 -23.10 0.10 -12.73
N ASP A 222 -22.17 -0.24 -13.61
CA ASP A 222 -22.08 -1.61 -14.14
C ASP A 222 -21.49 -2.55 -13.07
N PHE A 223 -20.61 -1.99 -12.23
CA PHE A 223 -19.95 -2.67 -11.13
C PHE A 223 -19.95 -1.77 -9.89
N GLY A 224 -20.06 -2.38 -8.71
CA GLY A 224 -20.02 -1.65 -7.45
C GLY A 224 -21.26 -0.83 -7.17
N TYR A 225 -21.15 0.07 -6.19
CA TYR A 225 -22.26 0.93 -5.75
C TYR A 225 -21.76 2.23 -5.13
N TRP A 226 -22.65 3.22 -5.10
CA TRP A 226 -22.42 4.52 -4.46
C TRP A 226 -22.47 4.41 -2.94
N MET A 227 -21.55 5.11 -2.28
CA MET A 227 -21.51 5.33 -0.83
C MET A 227 -21.80 6.79 -0.54
N ASN A 228 -22.76 7.04 0.36
CA ASN A 228 -23.17 8.39 0.77
C ASN A 228 -23.38 8.51 2.30
N SER A 229 -22.61 7.73 3.07
CA SER A 229 -22.68 7.72 4.54
C SER A 229 -21.45 8.43 5.13
N ASN A 230 -20.74 7.79 6.06
CA ASN A 230 -19.54 8.32 6.73
C ASN A 230 -18.38 8.56 5.74
N TRP A 231 -18.38 7.85 4.62
CA TRP A 231 -17.49 8.08 3.49
C TRP A 231 -18.33 8.23 2.22
N LYS A 232 -17.86 9.08 1.30
CA LYS A 232 -18.56 9.44 0.07
C LYS A 232 -17.72 9.11 -1.15
N GLY A 233 -18.26 8.27 -2.02
CA GLY A 233 -17.62 7.85 -3.25
C GLY A 233 -18.32 6.63 -3.82
N VAL A 234 -17.56 5.77 -4.48
CA VAL A 234 -18.03 4.49 -5.03
C VAL A 234 -17.07 3.39 -4.63
N ILE A 235 -17.61 2.19 -4.37
CA ILE A 235 -16.81 1.00 -4.07
C ILE A 235 -17.25 -0.21 -4.88
N TYR A 236 -16.30 -1.08 -5.19
CA TYR A 236 -16.52 -2.41 -5.77
C TYR A 236 -15.82 -3.48 -4.92
N PRO A 237 -16.56 -4.20 -4.05
CA PRO A 237 -15.96 -5.14 -3.10
C PRO A 237 -15.56 -6.50 -3.68
N PHE A 238 -14.46 -7.06 -3.17
CA PHE A 238 -13.93 -8.39 -3.45
C PHE A 238 -14.44 -9.43 -2.45
N LYS A 239 -15.52 -10.12 -2.81
CA LYS A 239 -16.22 -11.04 -1.89
C LYS A 239 -15.68 -12.47 -1.96
N GLU A 240 -15.36 -12.94 -3.17
CA GLU A 240 -15.05 -14.34 -3.44
C GLU A 240 -13.65 -14.53 -4.03
N PRO A 241 -12.70 -15.15 -3.29
CA PRO A 241 -11.33 -15.36 -3.77
C PRO A 241 -11.19 -16.13 -5.08
N ASN A 242 -12.14 -17.03 -5.35
CA ASN A 242 -12.15 -17.82 -6.58
C ASN A 242 -12.52 -16.99 -7.81
N GLU A 243 -13.05 -15.79 -7.62
CA GLU A 243 -13.43 -14.85 -8.68
C GLU A 243 -12.40 -13.72 -8.85
N VAL A 244 -11.18 -13.87 -8.33
CA VAL A 244 -10.16 -12.81 -8.35
C VAL A 244 -9.91 -12.24 -9.75
N ASP A 245 -9.91 -13.05 -10.80
CA ASP A 245 -9.69 -12.57 -12.17
C ASP A 245 -10.86 -11.73 -12.67
N LEU A 246 -12.09 -12.11 -12.32
CA LEU A 246 -13.28 -11.33 -12.62
C LEU A 246 -13.30 -10.02 -11.81
N PHE A 247 -12.94 -10.08 -10.52
CA PHE A 247 -12.82 -8.90 -9.67
C PHE A 247 -11.80 -7.90 -10.22
N LEU A 248 -10.63 -8.36 -10.65
CA LEU A 248 -9.57 -7.48 -11.16
C LEU A 248 -9.95 -6.85 -12.51
N SER A 249 -10.52 -7.64 -13.43
CA SER A 249 -10.99 -7.13 -14.72
C SER A 249 -12.14 -6.13 -14.58
N ASN A 250 -13.15 -6.46 -13.76
CA ASN A 250 -14.25 -5.56 -13.44
C ASN A 250 -13.78 -4.32 -12.67
N GLY A 251 -12.76 -4.44 -11.82
CA GLY A 251 -12.15 -3.32 -11.09
C GLY A 251 -11.54 -2.26 -12.02
N ALA A 252 -10.88 -2.69 -13.09
CA ALA A 252 -10.37 -1.78 -14.12
C ALA A 252 -11.50 -1.04 -14.84
N LEU A 253 -12.56 -1.78 -15.23
CA LEU A 253 -13.75 -1.19 -15.84
C LEU A 253 -14.48 -0.23 -14.89
N PHE A 254 -14.60 -0.60 -13.61
CA PHE A 254 -15.15 0.22 -12.54
C PHE A 254 -14.41 1.55 -12.38
N LEU A 255 -13.08 1.51 -12.25
CA LEU A 255 -12.27 2.73 -12.11
C LEU A 255 -12.41 3.64 -13.33
N LYS A 256 -12.42 3.08 -14.54
CA LYS A 256 -12.64 3.83 -15.78
C LYS A 256 -14.03 4.45 -15.84
N GLN A 257 -15.07 3.65 -15.63
CA GLN A 257 -16.46 4.09 -15.66
C GLN A 257 -16.70 5.23 -14.66
N THR A 258 -16.24 5.05 -13.44
CA THR A 258 -16.48 6.01 -12.35
C THR A 258 -15.68 7.29 -12.56
N THR A 259 -14.41 7.20 -12.95
CA THR A 259 -13.58 8.37 -13.30
C THR A 259 -14.24 9.21 -14.38
N ASN A 260 -14.77 8.59 -15.44
CA ASN A 260 -15.48 9.30 -16.50
C ASN A 260 -16.75 9.99 -15.99
N LYS A 261 -17.56 9.30 -15.17
CA LYS A 261 -18.77 9.89 -14.56
C LYS A 261 -18.45 11.09 -13.67
N PHE A 262 -17.40 11.02 -12.85
CA PHE A 262 -17.00 12.14 -11.98
C PHE A 262 -16.45 13.33 -12.76
N LEU A 263 -15.71 13.07 -13.85
CA LEU A 263 -15.10 14.10 -14.69
C LEU A 263 -16.01 14.59 -15.83
N ASN A 264 -17.26 14.10 -15.90
CA ASN A 264 -18.20 14.34 -17.00
C ASN A 264 -17.60 14.09 -18.40
N LYS A 265 -16.90 12.95 -18.55
CA LYS A 265 -16.30 12.48 -19.80
C LYS A 265 -17.08 11.32 -20.41
#